data_AF-A0A4V6Q6B9-F1
#
_entry.id   AF-A0A4V6Q6B9-F1
#
_cell.length_a   1.000
_cell.length_b   1.000
_cell.length_c   1.000
_cell.angle_alpha   90.00
_cell.angle_beta   90.00
_cell.angle_gamma   90.00
#
_symmetry.space_group_name_H-M   'P 1'
#
loop_
_entity.id
_entity.type
_entity.pdbx_description
1 polymer ?
#
loop_
_entity_poly.entity_id
_entity_poly.type
_entity_poly.pdbx_seq_one_letter_code
_entity_poly.pdbx_strand_id
1 'polypeptide(L)'
;MNLIIERLQQKKKQDERTLKIYSIIDTIISSIISFFTIASISLATYILYKLVQISNKYKDVLNSTSFILLLFLVVFIIISFFITVALSIYKYFDRTVQYKKIMNTIQYLDIKYNSRLISKKDLEAIVDTLWEKANKKRKMALSKILKTELKKGFTN
;
A
#
# COMPACT_ATOMS: atom_id res chain seq x y z
N MET A 1 25.99 15.00 9.21
CA MET A 1 24.96 14.55 8.25
C MET A 1 25.30 13.13 7.83
N ASN A 2 24.36 12.20 7.95
CA ASN A 2 24.67 10.77 7.97
C ASN A 2 25.06 10.25 6.56
N LEU A 3 26.30 9.79 6.41
CA LEU A 3 26.91 9.33 5.14
C LEU A 3 26.06 8.23 4.45
N ILE A 4 25.31 7.48 5.26
CA ILE A 4 24.34 6.46 4.84
C ILE A 4 23.17 7.08 4.06
N ILE A 5 22.66 8.23 4.53
CA ILE A 5 21.50 8.92 3.94
C ILE A 5 21.88 9.52 2.59
N GLU A 6 23.05 10.14 2.47
CA GLU A 6 23.53 10.72 1.20
C GLU A 6 23.72 9.65 0.12
N ARG A 7 24.28 8.49 0.48
CA ARG A 7 24.47 7.37 -0.48
C ARG A 7 23.14 6.78 -0.93
N LEU A 8 22.23 6.56 0.02
CA LEU A 8 20.87 6.11 -0.30
C LEU A 8 20.11 7.13 -1.17
N GLN A 9 20.37 8.44 -1.00
CA GLN A 9 19.85 9.48 -1.90
C GLN A 9 20.43 9.39 -3.31
N GLN A 10 21.74 9.15 -3.45
CA GLN A 10 22.36 9.00 -4.76
C GLN A 10 21.80 7.80 -5.53
N LYS A 11 21.64 6.64 -4.88
CA LYS A 11 21.01 5.46 -5.49
C LYS A 11 19.53 5.69 -5.81
N LYS A 12 18.82 6.40 -4.93
CA LYS A 12 17.44 6.84 -5.20
C LYS A 12 17.36 7.75 -6.43
N LYS A 13 18.32 8.65 -6.63
CA LYS A 13 18.35 9.58 -7.78
C LYS A 13 18.54 8.82 -9.10
N GLN A 14 19.34 7.75 -9.09
CA GLN A 14 19.48 6.84 -10.23
C GLN A 14 18.16 6.11 -10.54
N ASP A 15 17.43 5.66 -9.52
CA ASP A 15 16.15 4.95 -9.67
C ASP A 15 14.92 5.89 -9.68
N GLU A 16 15.09 7.22 -9.69
CA GLU A 16 14.03 8.17 -9.35
C GLU A 16 12.88 8.19 -10.35
N ARG A 17 13.19 8.18 -11.65
CA ARG A 17 12.19 8.18 -12.72
C ARG A 17 11.30 6.94 -12.63
N THR A 18 11.92 5.77 -12.47
CA THR A 18 11.23 4.49 -12.31
C THR A 18 10.35 4.52 -11.06
N LEU A 19 10.90 4.90 -9.91
CA LEU A 19 10.14 4.94 -8.65
C LEU A 19 8.98 5.95 -8.68
N LYS A 20 9.14 7.08 -9.37
CA LYS A 20 8.08 8.09 -9.54
C LYS A 20 6.93 7.58 -10.41
N ILE A 21 7.25 6.95 -11.55
CA ILE A 21 6.24 6.34 -12.44
C ILE A 21 5.46 5.27 -11.69
N TYR A 22 6.14 4.36 -11.00
CA TYR A 22 5.46 3.31 -10.22
C TYR A 22 4.59 3.89 -9.09
N SER A 23 5.03 4.95 -8.42
CA SER A 23 4.24 5.61 -7.38
C SER A 23 2.97 6.25 -7.94
N ILE A 24 3.06 6.86 -9.12
CA ILE A 24 1.90 7.46 -9.80
C ILE A 24 0.93 6.37 -10.22
N ILE A 25 1.43 5.29 -10.84
CA ILE A 25 0.61 4.14 -11.26
C ILE A 25 -0.08 3.49 -10.05
N ASP A 26 0.63 3.24 -8.95
CA ASP A 26 0.05 2.65 -7.73
C ASP A 26 -1.07 3.54 -7.15
N THR A 27 -0.89 4.86 -7.22
CA THR A 27 -1.89 5.84 -6.76
C THR A 27 -3.12 5.85 -7.68
N ILE A 28 -2.92 5.91 -9.00
CA ILE A 28 -4.01 5.92 -9.98
C ILE A 28 -4.82 4.62 -9.87
N ILE A 29 -4.16 3.46 -9.84
CA ILE A 29 -4.82 2.17 -9.70
C ILE A 29 -5.59 2.11 -8.37
N SER A 30 -5.00 2.57 -7.26
CA SER A 30 -5.68 2.59 -5.96
C SER A 30 -6.92 3.49 -5.98
N SER A 31 -6.85 4.66 -6.62
CA SER A 31 -7.98 5.58 -6.77
C SER A 31 -9.09 4.98 -7.64
N ILE A 32 -8.72 4.35 -8.76
CA ILE A 32 -9.67 3.68 -9.66
C ILE A 32 -10.39 2.55 -8.93
N ILE A 33 -9.64 1.68 -8.23
CA ILE A 33 -10.22 0.60 -7.42
C ILE A 33 -11.17 1.18 -6.39
N SER A 34 -10.77 2.23 -5.67
CA SER A 34 -11.63 2.87 -4.66
C SER A 34 -12.92 3.40 -5.26
N PHE A 35 -12.84 4.07 -6.42
CA PHE A 35 -14.01 4.57 -7.14
C PHE A 35 -14.96 3.45 -7.58
N PHE A 36 -14.44 2.40 -8.22
CA PHE A 36 -15.24 1.23 -8.62
C PHE A 36 -15.87 0.52 -7.43
N THR A 37 -15.16 0.46 -6.32
CA THR A 37 -15.63 -0.16 -5.08
C THR A 37 -16.83 0.61 -4.52
N ILE A 38 -16.74 1.94 -4.45
CA ILE A 38 -17.85 2.81 -4.01
C ILE A 38 -19.03 2.70 -4.98
N ALA A 39 -18.76 2.76 -6.29
CA ALA A 39 -19.80 2.64 -7.32
C ALA A 39 -20.53 1.29 -7.23
N SER A 40 -19.79 0.20 -6.98
CA SER A 40 -20.33 -1.16 -6.86
C SER A 40 -21.29 -1.29 -5.67
N ILE A 41 -20.95 -0.71 -4.52
CA ILE A 41 -21.84 -0.68 -3.33
C ILE A 41 -23.09 0.14 -3.59
N SER A 42 -22.94 1.32 -4.17
CA SER A 42 -24.07 2.19 -4.49
C SER A 42 -25.04 1.48 -5.43
N LEU A 43 -24.51 0.79 -6.45
CA LEU A 43 -25.30 0.00 -7.38
C LEU A 43 -25.95 -1.21 -6.71
N ALA A 44 -25.22 -1.96 -5.89
CA ALA A 44 -25.74 -3.12 -5.15
C ALA A 44 -26.89 -2.71 -4.20
N THR A 45 -26.73 -1.58 -3.50
CA THR A 45 -27.76 -1.02 -2.61
C THR A 45 -29.01 -0.61 -3.40
N TYR A 46 -28.83 0.05 -4.55
CA TYR A 46 -29.93 0.42 -5.43
C TYR A 46 -30.68 -0.81 -5.98
N ILE A 47 -29.94 -1.83 -6.42
CA ILE A 47 -30.53 -3.08 -6.92
C ILE A 47 -31.29 -3.80 -5.80
N LEU A 48 -30.74 -3.85 -4.58
CA LEU A 48 -31.40 -4.45 -3.42
C LEU A 48 -32.73 -3.73 -3.13
N TYR A 49 -32.71 -2.40 -3.11
CA TYR A 49 -33.93 -1.60 -2.94
C TYR A 49 -34.99 -1.92 -4.01
N LYS A 50 -34.57 -2.01 -5.28
CA LYS A 50 -35.47 -2.37 -6.39
C LYS A 50 -36.02 -3.79 -6.27
N LEU A 51 -35.18 -4.75 -5.89
CA LEU A 51 -35.61 -6.13 -5.66
C LEU A 51 -36.66 -6.22 -4.56
N VAL A 52 -36.47 -5.52 -3.44
CA VAL A 52 -37.45 -5.47 -2.34
C VAL A 52 -38.76 -4.83 -2.82
N GLN A 53 -38.70 -3.74 -3.58
CA GLN A 53 -39.89 -3.09 -4.13
C GLN A 53 -40.68 -4.02 -5.07
N ILE A 54 -39.98 -4.75 -5.93
CA ILE A 54 -40.58 -5.71 -6.87
C ILE A 54 -41.21 -6.89 -6.12
N SER A 55 -40.51 -7.44 -5.13
CA SER A 55 -41.01 -8.54 -4.30
C SER A 55 -42.25 -8.15 -3.51
N ASN A 56 -42.30 -6.94 -2.97
CA ASN A 56 -43.48 -6.43 -2.25
C ASN A 56 -44.69 -6.24 -3.19
N LYS A 57 -44.43 -5.87 -4.45
CA LYS A 57 -45.49 -5.65 -5.46
C LYS A 57 -45.99 -6.95 -6.09
N TYR A 58 -45.11 -7.93 -6.26
CA TYR A 58 -45.39 -9.20 -6.92
C TYR A 58 -44.79 -10.36 -6.12
N LYS A 59 -45.60 -10.96 -5.23
CA LYS A 59 -45.14 -12.02 -4.32
C LYS A 59 -44.65 -13.28 -5.05
N ASP A 60 -45.19 -13.56 -6.24
CA ASP A 60 -44.82 -14.74 -7.04
C ASP A 60 -43.39 -14.69 -7.58
N VAL A 61 -42.78 -13.49 -7.64
CA VAL A 61 -41.41 -13.31 -8.14
C VAL A 61 -40.38 -13.91 -7.17
N LEU A 62 -40.72 -14.06 -5.89
CA LEU A 62 -39.87 -14.71 -4.89
C LEU A 62 -39.59 -16.19 -5.18
N ASN A 63 -40.49 -16.87 -5.90
CA ASN A 63 -40.33 -18.27 -6.28
C ASN A 63 -39.49 -18.44 -7.56
N SER A 64 -39.14 -17.34 -8.22
CA SER A 64 -38.29 -17.39 -9.41
C SER A 64 -36.83 -17.64 -9.00
N THR A 65 -36.25 -18.73 -9.51
CA THR A 65 -34.82 -19.05 -9.34
C THR A 65 -33.92 -17.87 -9.74
N SER A 66 -34.30 -17.14 -10.79
CA SER A 66 -33.57 -15.95 -11.26
C SER A 66 -33.54 -14.83 -10.23
N PHE A 67 -34.65 -14.62 -9.49
CA PHE A 67 -34.71 -13.62 -8.44
C PHE A 67 -33.83 -13.99 -7.25
N ILE A 68 -33.87 -15.26 -6.83
CA ILE A 68 -33.05 -15.79 -5.75
C ILE A 68 -31.56 -15.67 -6.10
N LEU A 69 -31.17 -16.05 -7.33
CA LEU A 69 -29.81 -15.90 -7.83
C LEU A 69 -29.35 -14.42 -7.83
N LEU A 70 -30.22 -13.50 -8.25
CA LEU A 70 -29.89 -12.07 -8.23
C LEU A 70 -29.67 -11.56 -6.80
N LEU A 71 -30.48 -12.02 -5.85
CA LEU A 71 -30.35 -11.65 -4.44
C LEU A 71 -29.04 -12.15 -3.85
N PHE A 72 -28.68 -13.41 -4.09
CA PHE A 72 -27.37 -13.96 -3.69
C PHE A 72 -26.21 -13.19 -4.32
N LEU A 73 -26.30 -12.85 -5.61
CA LEU A 73 -25.27 -12.07 -6.30
C LEU A 73 -25.05 -10.71 -5.62
N VAL A 74 -26.13 -10.00 -5.29
CA VAL A 74 -26.05 -8.71 -4.58
C VAL A 74 -25.39 -8.87 -3.20
N VAL A 75 -25.75 -9.92 -2.46
CA VAL A 75 -25.11 -10.23 -1.16
C VAL A 75 -23.62 -10.51 -1.34
N PHE A 76 -23.21 -11.29 -2.35
CA PHE A 76 -21.81 -11.56 -2.64
C PHE A 76 -21.03 -10.28 -3.02
N ILE A 77 -21.64 -9.36 -3.77
CA ILE A 77 -21.03 -8.07 -4.10
C ILE A 77 -20.77 -7.25 -2.82
N ILE A 78 -21.74 -7.22 -1.90
CA ILE A 78 -21.60 -6.55 -0.61
C ILE A 78 -20.49 -7.21 0.24
N ILE A 79 -20.42 -8.53 0.31
CA ILE A 79 -19.36 -9.24 1.04
C ILE A 79 -17.98 -8.98 0.42
N SER A 80 -17.89 -9.00 -0.91
CA SER A 80 -16.66 -8.69 -1.66
C SER A 80 -16.12 -7.30 -1.33
N PHE A 81 -17.01 -6.32 -1.13
CA PHE A 81 -16.62 -5.01 -0.65
C PHE A 81 -15.91 -5.07 0.71
N PHE A 82 -16.51 -5.73 1.70
CA PHE A 82 -15.90 -5.84 3.04
C PHE A 82 -14.54 -6.56 3.01
N ILE A 83 -14.42 -7.63 2.21
CA ILE A 83 -13.14 -8.33 1.99
C ILE A 83 -12.10 -7.38 1.39
N THR A 84 -12.50 -6.56 0.43
CA THR A 84 -11.61 -5.57 -0.23
C THR A 84 -11.13 -4.52 0.77
N VAL A 85 -12.01 -4.00 1.64
CA VAL A 85 -11.65 -3.07 2.72
C VAL A 85 -10.66 -3.73 3.70
N ALA A 86 -10.96 -4.95 4.15
CA ALA A 86 -10.09 -5.70 5.05
C ALA A 86 -8.68 -5.92 4.45
N LEU A 87 -8.60 -6.28 3.16
CA LEU A 87 -7.34 -6.42 2.44
C LEU A 87 -6.58 -5.09 2.32
N SER A 88 -7.28 -3.97 2.12
CA SER A 88 -6.68 -2.64 2.07
C SER A 88 -6.06 -2.26 3.41
N ILE A 89 -6.77 -2.50 4.51
CA ILE A 89 -6.30 -2.28 5.88
C ILE A 89 -5.08 -3.17 6.16
N TYR A 90 -5.14 -4.46 5.83
CA TYR A 90 -4.02 -5.38 5.98
C TYR A 90 -2.78 -4.91 5.21
N LYS A 91 -2.94 -4.48 3.95
CA LYS A 91 -1.85 -3.90 3.15
C LYS A 91 -1.24 -2.66 3.79
N TYR A 92 -2.05 -1.82 4.43
CA TYR A 92 -1.56 -0.63 5.16
C TYR A 92 -0.71 -1.02 6.37
N PHE A 93 -1.14 -2.02 7.15
CA PHE A 93 -0.37 -2.53 8.28
C PHE A 93 0.95 -3.16 7.85
N ASP A 94 0.96 -4.01 6.82
CA ASP A 94 2.19 -4.61 6.29
C ASP A 94 3.18 -3.53 5.81
N ARG A 95 2.71 -2.51 5.07
CA ARG A 95 3.53 -1.37 4.66
C ARG A 95 4.17 -0.65 5.86
N THR A 96 3.43 -0.52 6.96
CA THR A 96 3.90 0.13 8.20
C THR A 96 4.94 -0.73 8.94
N VAL A 97 4.74 -2.04 9.01
CA VAL A 97 5.71 -2.98 9.62
C VAL A 97 7.02 -3.00 8.83
N GLN A 98 6.95 -3.06 7.50
CA GLN A 98 8.15 -3.00 6.64
C GLN A 98 8.90 -1.67 6.82
N TYR A 99 8.17 -0.55 6.91
CA TYR A 99 8.76 0.76 7.18
C TYR A 99 9.55 0.76 8.50
N LYS A 100 8.95 0.27 9.59
CA LYS A 100 9.61 0.19 10.90
C LYS A 100 10.86 -0.69 10.88
N LYS A 101 10.79 -1.85 10.22
CA LYS A 101 11.95 -2.76 10.10
C LYS A 101 13.12 -2.08 9.39
N ILE A 102 12.86 -1.41 8.27
CA ILE A 102 13.90 -0.71 7.51
C ILE A 102 14.50 0.43 8.34
N MET A 103 13.67 1.20 9.04
CA MET A 103 14.12 2.30 9.90
C MET A 103 15.06 1.80 11.02
N ASN A 104 14.64 0.74 11.72
CA ASN A 104 15.46 0.16 12.79
C ASN A 104 16.80 -0.36 12.26
N THR A 105 16.83 -0.95 11.06
CA THR A 105 18.08 -1.38 10.43
C THR A 105 19.00 -0.19 10.12
N ILE A 106 18.46 0.91 9.59
CA ILE A 106 19.25 2.13 9.31
C ILE A 106 19.82 2.70 10.62
N GLN A 107 19.01 2.81 11.68
CA GLN A 107 19.46 3.28 12.99
C GLN A 107 20.53 2.38 13.61
N TYR A 108 20.37 1.07 13.50
CA TYR A 108 21.36 0.12 13.99
C TYR A 108 22.71 0.23 13.26
N LEU A 109 22.69 0.43 11.94
CA LEU A 109 23.89 0.64 11.15
C LEU A 109 24.57 1.97 11.49
N ASP A 110 23.80 3.02 11.73
CA ASP A 110 24.30 4.32 12.16
C ASP A 110 25.02 4.23 13.53
N ILE A 111 24.40 3.56 14.51
CA ILE A 111 24.99 3.33 15.83
C ILE A 111 26.31 2.54 15.71
N LYS A 112 26.33 1.48 14.89
CA LYS A 112 27.55 0.68 14.66
C LYS A 112 28.67 1.46 14.00
N TYR A 113 28.33 2.34 13.05
CA TYR A 113 29.31 3.18 12.38
C TYR A 113 29.89 4.23 13.34
N ASN A 114 29.02 4.91 14.09
CA ASN A 114 29.44 5.94 15.05
C ASN A 114 30.25 5.37 16.22
N SER A 115 30.03 4.11 16.60
CA SER A 115 30.83 3.37 17.59
C SER A 115 32.13 2.78 17.02
N ARG A 116 32.47 3.05 15.74
CA ARG A 116 33.64 2.50 15.03
C ARG A 116 33.70 0.97 14.99
N LEU A 117 32.57 0.29 15.20
CA LEU A 117 32.45 -1.16 15.12
C LEU A 117 32.44 -1.67 13.68
N ILE A 118 32.16 -0.80 12.71
CA ILE A 118 32.21 -1.10 11.28
C ILE A 118 32.97 0.00 10.54
N SER A 119 33.75 -0.38 9.53
CA SER A 119 34.46 0.59 8.70
C SER A 119 33.52 1.27 7.71
N LYS A 120 33.95 2.39 7.12
CA LYS A 120 33.21 3.06 6.05
C LYS A 120 32.97 2.14 4.85
N LYS A 121 33.94 1.27 4.51
CA LYS A 121 33.80 0.31 3.41
C LYS A 121 32.76 -0.76 3.71
N ASP A 122 32.72 -1.26 4.94
CA ASP A 122 31.73 -2.28 5.34
C ASP A 122 30.32 -1.72 5.35
N LEU A 123 30.18 -0.48 5.83
CA LEU A 123 28.92 0.24 5.79
C LEU A 123 28.42 0.43 4.36
N GLU A 124 29.30 0.83 3.44
CA GLU A 124 28.97 0.98 2.02
C GLU A 124 28.52 -0.35 1.40
N ALA A 125 29.25 -1.44 1.65
CA ALA A 125 28.87 -2.78 1.17
C ALA A 125 27.50 -3.23 1.71
N ILE A 126 27.22 -2.99 2.99
CA ILE A 126 25.96 -3.37 3.63
C ILE A 126 24.77 -2.57 3.06
N VAL A 127 24.94 -1.25 2.88
CA VAL A 127 23.92 -0.37 2.30
C VAL A 127 23.62 -0.76 0.85
N ASP A 128 24.67 -1.10 0.09
CA ASP A 128 24.54 -1.54 -1.29
C ASP A 128 23.78 -2.86 -1.40
N THR A 129 24.15 -3.83 -0.56
CA THR A 129 23.46 -5.11 -0.47
C THR A 129 21.98 -4.94 -0.05
N LEU A 130 21.72 -4.00 0.86
CA LEU A 130 20.35 -3.63 1.28
C LEU A 130 19.52 -3.06 0.14
N TRP A 131 20.11 -2.20 -0.71
CA TRP A 131 19.41 -1.60 -1.85
C TRP A 131 19.20 -2.60 -3.00
N GLU A 132 20.19 -3.44 -3.31
CA GLU A 132 20.09 -4.43 -4.38
C GLU A 132 19.14 -5.57 -4.03
N LYS A 133 19.19 -6.08 -2.81
CA LYS A 133 18.25 -7.12 -2.33
C LYS A 133 16.87 -6.55 -1.99
N ALA A 134 16.69 -5.23 -2.00
CA ALA A 134 15.39 -4.62 -1.80
C ALA A 134 14.50 -4.77 -3.04
N ASN A 135 13.41 -5.52 -2.87
CA ASN A 135 12.24 -5.49 -3.75
C ASN A 135 11.75 -4.03 -3.95
N LYS A 136 11.15 -3.74 -5.12
CA LYS A 136 10.53 -2.45 -5.49
C LYS A 136 9.70 -1.79 -4.35
N LYS A 137 8.88 -2.55 -3.62
CA LYS A 137 8.11 -2.10 -2.44
C LYS A 137 9.01 -1.62 -1.29
N ARG A 138 10.11 -2.33 -1.01
CA ARG A 138 11.10 -1.93 0.01
C ARG A 138 11.87 -0.69 -0.43
N LYS A 139 12.22 -0.58 -1.72
CA LYS A 139 12.83 0.65 -2.29
C LYS A 139 11.92 1.87 -2.15
N MET A 140 10.60 1.69 -2.31
CA MET A 140 9.64 2.77 -2.04
C MET A 140 9.57 3.16 -0.56
N ALA A 141 9.60 2.18 0.36
CA ALA A 141 9.63 2.44 1.79
C ALA A 141 10.91 3.19 2.20
N LEU A 142 12.08 2.75 1.71
CA LEU A 142 13.38 3.45 1.84
C LEU A 142 13.28 4.89 1.32
N SER A 143 12.70 5.09 0.13
CA SER A 143 12.54 6.42 -0.47
C SER A 143 11.68 7.37 0.38
N LYS A 144 10.65 6.85 1.08
CA LYS A 144 9.84 7.60 2.04
C LYS A 144 10.63 7.94 3.31
N ILE A 145 11.34 6.97 3.89
CA ILE A 145 12.21 7.18 5.06
C ILE A 145 13.22 8.29 4.81
N LEU A 146 13.92 8.24 3.67
CA LEU A 146 14.90 9.27 3.29
C LEU A 146 14.25 10.66 3.20
N LYS A 147 13.07 10.78 2.59
CA LYS A 147 12.34 12.06 2.51
C LYS A 147 11.98 12.61 3.89
N THR A 148 11.61 11.74 4.83
CA THR A 148 11.22 12.13 6.19
C THR A 148 12.42 12.52 7.05
N GLU A 149 13.49 11.73 7.03
CA GLU A 149 14.72 12.00 7.80
C GLU A 149 15.47 13.24 7.30
N LEU A 150 15.50 13.47 5.97
CA LEU A 150 16.06 14.71 5.42
C LEU A 150 15.27 15.94 5.86
N LYS A 151 13.93 15.88 5.88
CA LYS A 151 13.11 17.01 6.38
C LYS A 151 13.39 17.34 7.85
N LYS A 152 13.65 16.32 8.68
CA LYS A 152 14.03 16.51 10.09
C LYS A 152 15.45 17.07 10.23
N GLY A 153 16.39 16.67 9.38
CA GLY A 153 17.74 17.22 9.35
C GLY A 153 17.87 18.66 8.86
N PHE A 154 16.82 19.21 8.22
CA PHE A 154 16.75 20.63 7.80
C PHE A 154 16.09 21.55 8.85
N THR A 155 15.62 21.01 9.97
CA THR A 155 14.90 21.77 11.02
C THR A 155 15.64 21.83 12.36
N ASN A 156 16.92 21.40 12.40
CA ASN A 156 17.84 21.66 13.51
C ASN A 156 19.03 22.47 13.02
#